data_AF-A0A2N9M334-F1
#
_entry.id   AF-A0A2N9M334-F1
#
_cell.length_a   1.000
_cell.length_b   1.000
_cell.length_c   1.000
_cell.angle_alpha   90.00
_cell.angle_beta   90.00
_cell.angle_gamma   90.00
#
_symmetry.space_group_name_H-M   'P 1'
#
loop_
_entity.id
_entity.type
_entity.pdbx_description
1 polymer ?
#
loop_
_entity_poly.entity_id
_entity_poly.type
_entity_poly.pdbx_seq_one_letter_code
_entity_poly.pdbx_strand_id
1 'polypeptide(L)'
;MHRPCPWTWLPRSSARAKVVASCGGRRQPVFCLLPASLESQLAETLAGGERRPREFLRAVDAVEVPFDDARAFANINAREAGLLIADE
;
A
#
# COMPACT_ATOMS: atom_id res chain seq x y z
N MET A 1 -34.91 -14.63 7.39
CA MET A 1 -34.20 -13.77 6.42
C MET A 1 -32.90 -13.29 7.07
N HIS A 2 -31.76 -13.92 6.75
CA HIS A 2 -30.45 -13.46 7.24
C HIS A 2 -30.00 -12.27 6.41
N ARG A 3 -29.74 -11.13 7.05
CA ARG A 3 -29.13 -9.97 6.39
C ARG A 3 -27.68 -10.33 6.07
N PRO A 4 -27.18 -10.11 4.84
CA PRO A 4 -25.77 -10.34 4.53
C PRO A 4 -24.90 -9.46 5.43
N CYS A 5 -23.81 -10.03 5.92
CA CYS A 5 -22.92 -9.37 6.84
C CYS A 5 -22.25 -8.15 6.17
N PRO A 6 -22.11 -7.00 6.84
CA PRO A 6 -21.60 -5.77 6.22
C PRO A 6 -20.13 -5.85 5.78
N TRP A 7 -19.43 -6.93 6.14
CA TRP A 7 -18.07 -7.25 5.73
C TRP A 7 -18.01 -8.27 4.58
N THR A 8 -19.12 -8.51 3.88
CA THR A 8 -19.10 -9.35 2.68
C THR A 8 -18.25 -8.64 1.61
N TRP A 9 -17.05 -9.17 1.37
CA TRP A 9 -16.11 -8.66 0.39
C TRP A 9 -16.79 -8.54 -0.98
N LEU A 10 -16.64 -7.36 -1.60
CA LEU A 10 -17.02 -7.14 -3.00
C LEU A 10 -16.37 -8.22 -3.88
N PRO A 11 -17.02 -8.61 -5.00
CA PRO A 11 -16.43 -9.57 -5.93
C PRO A 11 -15.02 -9.13 -6.32
N ARG A 12 -14.06 -10.07 -6.26
CA ARG A 12 -12.65 -9.83 -6.59
C ARG A 12 -12.56 -9.30 -8.03
N SER A 13 -12.31 -8.00 -8.18
CA SER A 13 -11.95 -7.44 -9.48
C SER A 13 -10.67 -8.09 -9.99
N SER A 14 -10.60 -8.38 -11.29
CA SER A 14 -9.44 -9.01 -11.95
C SER A 14 -8.29 -8.03 -12.22
N ALA A 15 -8.29 -6.88 -11.54
CA ALA A 15 -7.33 -5.82 -11.77
C ALA A 15 -5.90 -6.33 -11.55
N ARG A 16 -5.08 -6.26 -12.61
CA ARG A 16 -3.66 -6.67 -12.59
C ARG A 16 -2.71 -5.52 -12.31
N ALA A 17 -3.24 -4.34 -12.01
CA ALA A 17 -2.44 -3.15 -11.78
C ALA A 17 -1.56 -3.34 -10.55
N LYS A 18 -0.25 -3.15 -10.72
CA LYS A 18 0.75 -3.10 -9.66
C LYS A 18 1.19 -1.65 -9.62
N VAL A 19 0.65 -0.88 -8.68
CA VAL A 19 0.91 0.56 -8.62
C VAL A 19 1.37 0.97 -7.24
N VAL A 20 2.27 1.94 -7.20
CA VAL A 20 2.78 2.56 -5.98
C VAL A 20 2.61 4.06 -6.10
N ALA A 21 2.13 4.71 -5.05
CA ALA A 21 2.04 6.16 -5.05
C ALA A 21 3.44 6.80 -5.07
N SER A 22 3.60 7.90 -5.78
CA SER A 22 4.77 8.77 -5.71
C SER A 22 4.34 10.21 -5.42
N CYS A 23 5.10 10.91 -4.59
CA CYS A 23 4.81 12.30 -4.23
C CYS A 23 6.14 13.03 -4.03
N GLY A 24 6.27 14.24 -4.60
CA GLY A 24 7.51 15.03 -4.51
C GLY A 24 8.75 14.28 -5.01
N GLY A 25 8.61 13.45 -6.05
CA GLY A 25 9.71 12.65 -6.61
C GLY A 25 10.14 11.44 -5.78
N ARG A 26 9.38 11.05 -4.74
CA ARG A 26 9.66 9.87 -3.91
C ARG A 26 8.50 8.89 -3.94
N ARG A 27 8.83 7.59 -4.10
CA ARG A 27 7.86 6.50 -3.90
C ARG A 27 7.41 6.42 -2.44
N GLN A 28 6.12 6.11 -2.26
CA GLN A 28 5.46 5.83 -0.99
C GLN A 28 5.16 4.32 -0.92
N PRO A 29 6.12 3.46 -0.53
CA PRO A 29 6.12 2.03 -0.87
C PRO A 29 5.04 1.20 -0.16
N VAL A 30 4.48 1.71 0.94
CA VAL A 30 3.39 1.07 1.67
C VAL A 30 2.01 1.56 1.22
N PHE A 31 1.97 2.60 0.37
CA PHE A 31 0.77 3.08 -0.31
C PHE A 31 0.77 2.51 -1.73
N CYS A 32 0.36 1.25 -1.86
CA CYS A 32 0.34 0.53 -3.12
C CYS A 32 -0.96 -0.26 -3.32
N LEU A 33 -1.31 -0.51 -4.58
CA LEU A 33 -2.36 -1.44 -4.97
C LEU A 33 -1.69 -2.58 -5.75
N LEU A 34 -1.85 -3.79 -5.23
CA LEU A 34 -1.26 -5.00 -5.79
C LEU A 34 -2.36 -6.05 -6.02
N PRO A 35 -2.29 -6.85 -7.10
CA PRO A 35 -3.19 -7.96 -7.30
C PRO A 35 -2.87 -9.08 -6.31
N ALA A 36 -3.91 -9.72 -5.77
CA ALA A 36 -3.77 -10.86 -4.86
C ALA A 36 -3.02 -12.06 -5.48
N SER A 37 -2.90 -12.12 -6.82
CA SER A 37 -2.07 -13.12 -7.49
C SER A 37 -0.57 -13.02 -7.18
N LEU A 38 -0.09 -11.93 -6.57
CA LEU A 38 1.29 -11.78 -6.11
C LEU A 38 1.55 -12.41 -4.73
N GLU A 39 0.55 -12.99 -4.08
CA GLU A 39 0.67 -13.58 -2.74
C GLU A 39 1.85 -14.57 -2.63
N SER A 40 1.94 -15.53 -3.53
CA SER A 40 3.03 -16.54 -3.52
C SER A 40 4.41 -15.89 -3.69
N GLN A 41 4.55 -14.95 -4.63
CA GLN A 41 5.82 -14.26 -4.87
C GLN A 41 6.24 -13.40 -3.67
N LEU A 42 5.29 -12.77 -2.98
CA LEU A 42 5.56 -12.02 -1.76
C LEU A 42 6.02 -12.97 -0.63
N ALA A 43 5.35 -14.10 -0.45
CA ALA A 43 5.71 -15.10 0.54
C ALA A 43 7.14 -15.64 0.31
N GLU A 44 7.49 -15.96 -0.94
CA GLU A 44 8.83 -16.39 -1.33
C GLU A 44 9.88 -15.31 -1.06
N THR A 45 9.58 -14.06 -1.41
CA THR A 45 10.47 -12.91 -1.17
C THR A 45 10.76 -12.73 0.32
N LEU A 46 9.72 -12.83 1.16
CA LEU A 46 9.84 -12.75 2.62
C LEU A 46 10.61 -13.94 3.21
N ALA A 47 10.37 -15.15 2.70
CA ALA A 47 11.10 -16.36 3.09
C ALA A 47 12.59 -16.29 2.71
N GLY A 48 12.91 -15.62 1.59
CA GLY A 48 14.27 -15.28 1.17
C GLY A 48 14.96 -14.21 2.04
N GLY A 49 14.27 -13.64 3.03
CA GLY A 49 14.82 -12.68 3.99
C GLY A 49 14.74 -11.22 3.56
N GLU A 50 14.16 -10.91 2.40
CA GLU A 50 13.94 -9.53 2.00
C GLU A 50 12.89 -8.87 2.90
N ARG A 51 13.15 -7.63 3.32
CA ARG A 51 12.30 -6.84 4.23
C ARG A 51 12.06 -5.41 3.73
N ARG A 52 12.53 -5.07 2.53
CA ARG A 52 12.42 -3.75 1.91
C ARG A 52 11.27 -3.77 0.91
N PRO A 53 10.13 -3.12 1.20
CA PRO A 53 8.99 -3.07 0.28
C PRO A 53 9.36 -2.45 -1.08
N ARG A 54 10.32 -1.52 -1.10
CA ARG A 54 10.83 -0.90 -2.34
C ARG A 54 11.45 -1.91 -3.30
N GLU A 55 12.20 -2.89 -2.78
CA GLU A 55 12.86 -3.89 -3.61
C GLU A 55 11.84 -4.86 -4.18
N PHE A 56 10.86 -5.29 -3.38
CA PHE A 56 9.76 -6.11 -3.87
C PHE A 56 8.94 -5.40 -4.96
N LEU A 57 8.58 -4.12 -4.75
CA LEU A 57 7.84 -3.33 -5.74
C LEU A 57 8.63 -3.11 -7.03
N ARG A 58 9.96 -3.02 -6.95
CA ARG A 58 10.83 -3.00 -8.12
C ARG A 58 10.84 -4.37 -8.83
N ALA A 59 10.95 -5.47 -8.08
CA ALA A 59 10.99 -6.82 -8.64
C ALA A 59 9.69 -7.24 -9.35
N VAL A 60 8.55 -6.68 -8.92
CA VAL A 60 7.25 -6.90 -9.57
C VAL A 60 6.91 -5.82 -10.59
N ASP A 61 7.83 -4.93 -10.97
CA ASP A 61 7.60 -3.84 -11.92
C ASP A 61 6.35 -2.98 -11.59
N ALA A 62 6.24 -2.55 -10.33
CA ALA A 62 5.16 -1.65 -9.93
C ALA A 62 5.35 -0.25 -10.56
N VAL A 63 4.27 0.27 -11.13
CA VAL A 63 4.23 1.57 -11.80
C VAL A 63 3.97 2.67 -10.79
N GLU A 64 4.67 3.79 -10.93
CA GLU A 64 4.46 4.96 -10.08
C GLU A 64 3.24 5.75 -10.52
N VAL A 65 2.38 6.10 -9.56
CA VAL A 65 1.23 6.99 -9.76
C VAL A 65 1.51 8.28 -9.00
N PRO A 66 1.65 9.43 -9.69
CA PRO A 66 1.95 10.69 -9.03
C PRO A 66 0.74 11.20 -8.22
N PHE A 67 1.03 11.73 -7.04
CA PHE A 67 0.12 12.46 -6.17
C PHE A 67 0.74 13.82 -5.83
N ASP A 68 -0.09 14.86 -5.79
CA ASP A 68 0.36 16.23 -5.60
C ASP A 68 0.38 16.65 -4.12
N ASP A 69 -0.48 16.07 -3.26
CA ASP A 69 -0.57 16.43 -1.84
C ASP A 69 0.24 15.48 -0.94
N ALA A 70 1.38 15.96 -0.46
CA ALA A 70 2.24 15.22 0.46
C ALA A 70 1.59 14.97 1.83
N ARG A 71 0.62 15.79 2.25
CA ARG A 71 -0.05 15.64 3.55
C ARG A 71 -0.89 14.35 3.60
N ALA A 72 -1.34 13.86 2.45
CA ALA A 72 -2.06 12.58 2.34
C ALA A 72 -1.22 11.37 2.77
N PHE A 73 0.11 11.51 2.84
CA PHE A 73 1.05 10.46 3.23
C PHE A 73 1.68 10.67 4.60
N ALA A 74 1.22 11.65 5.39
CA ALA A 74 1.71 11.88 6.74
C ALA A 74 1.47 10.63 7.61
N ASN A 75 2.53 10.13 8.25
CA ASN A 75 2.48 8.92 9.07
C ASN A 75 2.83 9.23 10.54
N ILE A 76 1.97 8.78 11.45
CA ILE A 76 2.08 8.98 12.90
C ILE A 76 3.05 7.95 13.50
N ASN A 77 4.33 8.02 13.13
CA ASN A 77 5.37 7.12 13.68
C ASN A 77 6.17 7.75 14.84
N ALA A 78 6.06 9.06 15.08
CA ALA A 78 6.79 9.75 16.14
C ALA A 78 5.84 10.12 17.30
N ARG A 79 6.35 10.03 18.54
CA ARG A 79 5.57 10.34 19.77
C ARG A 79 5.02 11.78 19.79
N GLU A 80 5.71 12.69 19.11
CA GLU A 80 5.33 14.09 18.92
C GLU A 80 4.30 14.31 17.78
N ALA A 81 4.14 13.37 16.85
CA ALA A 81 3.19 13.48 15.75
C ALA A 81 1.74 13.52 16.24
N GLY A 82 1.45 12.97 17.43
CA GLY A 82 0.14 13.09 18.08
C GLY A 82 -0.23 14.53 18.48
N LEU A 83 0.74 15.43 18.59
CA LEU A 83 0.48 16.84 18.91
C LEU A 83 0.07 17.68 17.68
N LEU A 84 0.34 17.19 16.47
CA LEU A 84 0.07 17.89 15.20
C LEU A 84 -1.32 17.59 14.61
N ILE A 85 -2.07 16.67 15.21
CA ILE A 85 -3.39 16.21 14.74
C ILE A 85 -4.48 16.54 15.77
N ALA A 86 -4.13 17.23 16.86
CA ALA A 86 -5.03 17.60 17.95
C ALA A 86 -5.67 18.99 17.78
N ASP A 87 -5.58 19.60 16.59
CA ASP A 87 -6.20 20.88 16.26
C ASP A 87 -7.19 20.68 15.08
N GLU A 88 -8.30 19.98 15.38
CA GLU A 88 -9.68 20.11 14.86
C GLU A 88 -10.62 19.34 15.82
#